data_AF-A0AA35TBD9-F1
#
_entry.id   AF-A0AA35TBD9-F1
#
_cell.length_a   1.000
_cell.length_b   1.000
_cell.length_c   1.000
_cell.angle_alpha   90.00
_cell.angle_beta   90.00
_cell.angle_gamma   90.00
#
_symmetry.space_group_name_H-M   'P 1'
#
loop_
_entity.id
_entity.type
_entity.pdbx_description
1 polymer ?
#
loop_
_entity_poly.entity_id
_entity_poly.type
_entity_poly.pdbx_seq_one_letter_code
_entity_poly.pdbx_strand_id
1 'polypeptide(L)'
;MDVMMPLKNGIDACREITEMLPDTRVLILTASTEEEAVMEAVAAGATGYLQKYSGKEKLLVTVRNVADGEYHIPGDVIRRVFAGFRAMSEQINIERWAG
;
A
#
# COMPACT_ATOMS: atom_id res chain seq x y z
N MET A 1 -10.34 5.20 0.31
CA MET A 1 -10.10 5.75 -1.04
C MET A 1 -10.50 4.71 -2.07
N ASP A 2 -11.32 5.06 -3.05
CA ASP A 2 -11.60 4.17 -4.18
C ASP A 2 -10.53 4.36 -5.25
N VAL A 3 -10.07 3.29 -5.90
CA VAL A 3 -9.12 3.39 -7.04
C VAL A 3 -9.82 4.01 -8.26
N MET A 4 -11.05 3.56 -8.53
CA MET A 4 -11.81 3.95 -9.73
C MET A 4 -12.66 5.18 -9.42
N MET A 5 -12.05 6.36 -9.42
CA MET A 5 -12.74 7.64 -9.23
C MET A 5 -12.83 8.43 -10.53
N PRO A 6 -13.87 9.27 -10.71
CA PRO A 6 -13.90 10.22 -11.80
C PRO A 6 -12.79 11.26 -11.63
N LEU A 7 -12.25 11.76 -12.75
CA LEU A 7 -11.23 12.82 -12.85
C LEU A 7 -9.80 12.42 -12.42
N LYS A 8 -9.63 11.74 -11.29
CA LYS A 8 -8.31 11.34 -10.77
C LYS A 8 -8.36 9.92 -10.21
N ASN A 9 -7.35 9.11 -10.52
CA ASN A 9 -7.18 7.79 -9.94
C ASN A 9 -6.98 7.89 -8.41
N GLY A 10 -7.60 6.99 -7.65
CA GLY A 10 -7.42 6.92 -6.20
C GLY A 10 -6.01 6.69 -5.72
N ILE A 11 -5.15 6.04 -6.51
CA ILE A 11 -3.74 5.85 -6.17
C ILE A 11 -2.98 7.19 -6.25
N ASP A 12 -3.23 8.00 -7.28
CA ASP A 12 -2.64 9.33 -7.41
C ASP A 12 -3.14 10.25 -6.29
N ALA A 13 -4.45 10.20 -5.99
CA ALA A 13 -5.02 10.94 -4.87
C ALA A 13 -4.42 10.48 -3.52
N CYS A 14 -4.17 9.18 -3.35
CA CYS A 14 -3.50 8.65 -2.17
C CYS A 14 -2.11 9.25 -2.01
N ARG A 15 -1.30 9.26 -3.08
CA ARG A 15 0.05 9.84 -3.09
C ARG A 15 0.06 11.30 -2.69
N GLU A 16 -0.81 12.10 -3.30
CA GLU A 16 -0.91 13.52 -2.97
C GLU A 16 -1.32 13.75 -1.50
N ILE A 17 -2.28 12.98 -1.00
CA ILE A 17 -2.73 13.09 0.40
C ILE A 17 -1.60 12.73 1.37
N THR A 18 -0.88 11.63 1.13
CA THR A 18 0.16 11.15 2.04
C THR A 18 1.41 12.04 2.00
N GLU A 19 1.72 12.67 0.85
CA GLU A 19 2.79 13.66 0.73
C GLU A 19 2.44 14.99 1.42
N MET A 20 1.19 15.47 1.28
CA MET A 20 0.75 16.73 1.89
C MET A 20 0.46 16.59 3.39
N LEU A 21 -0.03 15.43 3.83
CA LEU A 21 -0.47 15.16 5.21
C LEU A 21 0.13 13.83 5.69
N PRO A 22 1.40 13.80 6.12
CA PRO A 22 2.13 12.56 6.42
C PRO A 22 1.50 11.67 7.51
N ASP A 23 0.70 12.25 8.40
CA ASP A 23 0.00 11.51 9.48
C ASP A 23 -1.33 10.88 9.03
N THR A 24 -1.78 11.17 7.81
CA THR A 24 -3.03 10.65 7.26
C THR A 24 -2.85 9.20 6.82
N ARG A 25 -3.68 8.31 7.39
CA ARG A 25 -3.75 6.92 6.94
C ARG A 25 -4.76 6.77 5.82
N VAL A 26 -4.37 6.08 4.76
CA VAL A 26 -5.24 5.83 3.60
C VAL A 26 -5.48 4.33 3.46
N LEU A 27 -6.74 3.92 3.54
CA LEU A 27 -7.21 2.60 3.14
C LEU A 27 -7.75 2.67 1.72
N ILE A 28 -7.11 1.96 0.79
CA ILE A 28 -7.66 1.72 -0.55
C ILE A 28 -8.77 0.67 -0.47
N LEU A 29 -9.91 0.93 -1.12
CA LEU A 29 -11.06 0.05 -1.22
C LEU A 29 -11.41 -0.14 -2.70
N THR A 30 -11.13 -1.31 -3.26
CA THR A 30 -11.20 -1.50 -4.73
C THR A 30 -11.76 -2.86 -5.14
N ALA A 31 -12.22 -2.95 -6.39
CA ALA A 31 -12.65 -4.22 -6.98
C ALA A 31 -11.45 -5.04 -7.52
N SER A 32 -10.32 -4.40 -7.78
CA SER A 32 -9.11 -5.06 -8.28
C SER A 32 -8.41 -5.86 -7.18
N THR A 33 -7.81 -6.98 -7.58
CA THR A 33 -6.85 -7.75 -6.78
C THR A 33 -5.52 -7.89 -7.50
N GLU A 34 -5.33 -7.13 -8.57
CA GLU A 34 -4.13 -7.21 -9.35
C GLU A 34 -2.96 -6.74 -8.49
N GLU A 35 -1.95 -7.59 -8.42
CA GLU A 35 -0.83 -7.44 -7.52
C GLU A 35 -0.06 -6.13 -7.77
N GLU A 36 0.03 -5.71 -9.04
CA GLU A 36 0.63 -4.45 -9.45
C GLU A 36 -0.10 -3.24 -8.88
N ALA A 37 -1.44 -3.23 -8.90
CA ALA A 37 -2.24 -2.17 -8.31
C ALA A 37 -2.06 -2.08 -6.78
N VAL A 38 -1.83 -3.21 -6.10
CA VAL A 38 -1.51 -3.21 -4.66
C VAL A 38 -0.12 -2.62 -4.42
N MET A 39 0.88 -3.00 -5.23
CA MET A 39 2.23 -2.46 -5.15
C MET A 39 2.26 -0.94 -5.38
N GLU A 40 1.53 -0.45 -6.38
CA GLU A 40 1.39 0.98 -6.66
C GLU A 40 0.73 1.74 -5.49
N ALA A 41 -0.32 1.17 -4.90
CA ALA A 41 -0.97 1.75 -3.73
C ALA A 41 -0.02 1.83 -2.52
N VAL A 42 0.75 0.77 -2.25
CA VAL A 42 1.77 0.77 -1.18
C VAL A 42 2.83 1.84 -1.47
N ALA A 43 3.32 1.93 -2.71
CA ALA A 43 4.29 2.95 -3.12
C ALA A 43 3.73 4.38 -3.08
N ALA A 44 2.40 4.55 -3.11
CA ALA A 44 1.70 5.82 -2.92
C ALA A 44 1.45 6.15 -1.43
N GLY A 45 1.94 5.33 -0.50
CA GLY A 45 1.80 5.55 0.94
C GLY A 45 0.49 5.01 1.53
N ALA A 46 -0.24 4.14 0.83
CA ALA A 46 -1.42 3.52 1.40
C ALA A 46 -1.06 2.68 2.64
N THR A 47 -1.79 2.89 3.74
CA THR A 47 -1.68 2.10 4.97
C THR A 47 -2.41 0.77 4.84
N GLY A 48 -3.44 0.71 3.98
CA GLY A 48 -4.18 -0.54 3.75
C GLY A 48 -4.74 -0.64 2.35
N TYR A 49 -5.04 -1.88 1.95
CA TYR A 49 -5.69 -2.25 0.70
C TYR A 49 -6.72 -3.34 0.96
N LEU A 50 -7.99 -3.07 0.66
CA LEU A 50 -9.10 -3.99 0.90
C LEU A 50 -9.99 -4.12 -0.34
N GLN A 51 -10.46 -5.34 -0.60
CA GLN A 51 -11.46 -5.55 -1.65
C GLN A 51 -12.81 -4.99 -1.24
N LYS A 52 -13.49 -4.29 -2.17
CA LYS A 52 -14.85 -3.74 -2.03
C LYS A 52 -15.87 -4.78 -1.54
N TYR A 53 -15.69 -6.03 -1.93
CA TYR A 53 -16.62 -7.12 -1.64
C TYR A 53 -16.23 -7.97 -0.42
N SER A 54 -15.27 -7.52 0.39
CA SER A 54 -14.78 -8.23 1.60
C SER A 54 -15.81 -8.38 2.73
N GLY A 55 -16.99 -7.78 2.61
CA GLY A 55 -18.03 -7.78 3.65
C GLY A 55 -17.88 -6.63 4.65
N LYS A 56 -19.01 -6.24 5.27
CA LYS A 56 -19.09 -5.06 6.15
C LYS A 56 -18.24 -5.20 7.40
N GLU A 57 -18.27 -6.37 8.05
CA GLU A 57 -17.53 -6.62 9.29
C GLU A 57 -16.03 -6.49 9.06
N LYS A 58 -15.52 -7.10 7.99
CA LYS A 58 -14.12 -7.00 7.60
C LYS A 58 -13.72 -5.55 7.31
N LEU A 59 -14.54 -4.81 6.55
CA LEU A 59 -14.30 -3.38 6.32
C LEU A 59 -14.21 -2.58 7.63
N LEU A 60 -15.16 -2.78 8.55
CA LEU A 60 -15.17 -2.07 9.83
C LEU A 60 -13.94 -2.38 10.69
N VAL A 61 -13.51 -3.63 10.74
CA VAL A 61 -12.28 -4.04 11.43
C VAL A 61 -11.07 -3.40 10.76
N THR A 62 -10.92 -3.54 9.44
CA THR A 62 -9.78 -2.98 8.71
C THR A 62 -9.68 -1.46 8.86
N VAL A 63 -10.80 -0.72 8.83
CA VAL A 63 -10.81 0.72 9.03
C VAL A 63 -10.27 1.11 10.42
N ARG A 64 -10.68 0.39 11.47
CA ARG A 64 -10.20 0.64 12.83
C ARG A 64 -8.71 0.37 12.96
N ASN A 65 -8.26 -0.80 12.48
CA ASN A 65 -6.86 -1.16 12.50
C ASN A 65 -5.99 -0.14 11.75
N VAL A 66 -6.42 0.28 10.55
CA VAL A 66 -5.72 1.32 9.78
C VAL A 66 -5.71 2.66 10.51
N ALA A 67 -6.80 3.04 11.17
CA ALA A 67 -6.85 4.25 11.99
C ALA A 67 -5.85 4.20 13.16
N ASP A 68 -5.65 3.02 13.75
CA ASP A 68 -4.66 2.78 14.82
C ASP A 68 -3.21 2.69 14.28
N GLY A 69 -3.03 2.79 12.95
CA GLY A 69 -1.71 2.74 12.29
C GLY A 69 -1.25 1.34 11.91
N GLU A 70 -2.11 0.33 12.03
CA GLU A 70 -1.80 -1.02 11.56
C GLU A 70 -1.93 -1.11 10.02
N TYR A 71 -0.98 -1.80 9.41
CA TYR A 71 -1.01 -2.03 7.97
C TYR A 71 -1.90 -3.22 7.61
N HIS A 72 -2.73 -3.04 6.58
CA HIS A 72 -3.54 -4.12 6.02
C HIS A 72 -3.21 -4.33 4.54
N ILE A 73 -2.15 -5.11 4.26
CA ILE A 73 -1.66 -5.37 2.91
C ILE A 73 -1.69 -6.89 2.63
N PRO A 74 -2.11 -7.34 1.43
CA PRO A 74 -2.01 -8.74 1.01
C PRO A 74 -0.61 -9.34 1.23
N GLY A 75 -0.57 -10.57 1.77
CA GLY A 75 0.67 -11.20 2.21
C GLY A 75 1.65 -11.54 1.09
N ASP A 76 1.15 -11.84 -0.11
CA ASP A 76 1.91 -12.03 -1.34
C ASP A 76 2.69 -10.76 -1.74
N VAL A 77 2.04 -9.60 -1.65
CA VAL A 77 2.63 -8.29 -1.91
C VAL A 77 3.71 -7.97 -0.87
N ILE A 78 3.41 -8.18 0.41
CA ILE A 78 4.40 -8.05 1.49
C ILE A 78 5.65 -8.92 1.21
N ARG A 79 5.45 -10.16 0.77
CA ARG A 79 6.54 -11.10 0.46
C ARG A 79 7.44 -10.59 -0.66
N ARG A 80 6.88 -9.96 -1.70
CA ARG A 80 7.66 -9.34 -2.79
C ARG A 80 8.41 -8.09 -2.36
N VAL A 81 7.78 -7.21 -1.58
CA VAL A 81 8.45 -6.04 -1.01
C VAL A 81 9.68 -6.46 -0.21
N PHE A 82 9.55 -7.47 0.66
CA PHE A 82 10.69 -8.01 1.40
C PHE A 82 11.73 -8.69 0.51
N ALA A 83 11.32 -9.36 -0.57
CA ALA A 83 12.27 -9.96 -1.52
C ALA A 83 13.10 -8.88 -2.25
N GLY A 84 12.45 -7.82 -2.73
CA GLY A 84 13.13 -6.69 -3.36
C GLY A 84 14.07 -5.96 -2.40
N PHE A 85 13.63 -5.77 -1.14
CA PHE A 85 14.46 -5.17 -0.10
C PHE A 85 15.73 -5.99 0.17
N ARG A 86 15.63 -7.33 0.26
CA ARG A 86 16.81 -8.20 0.44
C ARG A 86 17.80 -8.06 -0.71
N ALA A 87 17.32 -8.15 -1.96
CA ALA A 87 18.16 -8.01 -3.14
C ALA A 87 18.88 -6.64 -3.19
N MET A 88 18.16 -5.56 -2.90
CA MET A 88 18.74 -4.21 -2.85
C MET A 88 19.80 -4.08 -1.73
N SER A 89 19.54 -4.66 -0.56
CA SER A 89 20.47 -4.63 0.56
C SER A 89 21.79 -5.36 0.28
N GLU A 90 21.74 -6.46 -0.47
CA GLU A 90 22.92 -7.22 -0.89
C GLU A 90 23.77 -6.43 -1.87
N GLN A 91 23.12 -5.73 -2.81
CA GLN A 91 23.80 -4.90 -3.81
C GLN A 91 24.50 -3.68 -3.19
N ILE A 92 23.83 -2.97 -2.26
CA ILE A 92 24.43 -1.86 -1.51
C ILE A 92 25.66 -2.33 -0.72
N ASN A 93 25.59 -3.53 -0.13
CA ASN A 93 26.75 -4.09 0.54
C ASN A 93 27.89 -4.34 -0.44
N ILE A 94 27.64 -5.00 -1.59
CA ILE A 94 28.69 -5.27 -2.58
C ILE A 94 29.41 -3.99 -3.04
N GLU A 95 28.66 -2.93 -3.34
CA GLU A 95 29.24 -1.64 -3.78
C GLU A 95 30.10 -0.98 -2.70
N ARG A 96 29.79 -1.20 -1.42
CA ARG A 96 30.52 -0.65 -0.26
C ARG A 96 31.90 -1.29 -0.02
N TRP A 97 32.16 -2.50 -0.51
CA TRP A 97 33.46 -3.20 -0.37
C TRP A 97 34.27 -3.20 -1.68
N ALA A 98 33.73 -2.63 -2.76
CA ALA A 98 34.36 -2.60 -4.07
C ALA A 98 35.11 -1.27 -4.39
N GLY A 99 35.10 -0.32 -3.45
CA GLY A 99 35.86 0.95 -3.52
C GLY A 99 36.78 1.12 -2.32
#